data_AF-A0A433Q1N5-F1
#
_entry.id   AF-A0A433Q1N5-F1
#
_cell.length_a   1.000
_cell.length_b   1.000
_cell.length_c   1.000
_cell.angle_alpha   90.00
_cell.angle_beta   90.00
_cell.angle_gamma   90.00
#
_symmetry.space_group_name_H-M   'P 1'
#
loop_
_entity.id
_entity.type
_entity.pdbx_description
1 polymer ?
#
loop_
_entity_poly.entity_id
_entity_poly.type
_entity_poly.pdbx_seq_one_letter_code
_entity_poly.pdbx_strand_id
1 'polypeptide(L)'
;MIISTRSSDLDLIIDYYTARDLPDPLKEWTYDLVKSNMYTLYANSKDGWNEAEKRSDMGDEASRYLIARDRADPGRPVGFVMFQFVREETMDDEMVVEVAYWYVYIV
;
A
#
# COMPACT_ATOMS: atom_id res chain seq x y z
N MET A 1 -12.24 5.85 9.62
CA MET A 1 -12.07 7.32 9.59
C MET A 1 -12.03 7.72 8.13
N ILE A 2 -12.88 8.66 7.70
CA ILE A 2 -12.91 9.15 6.31
C ILE A 2 -12.29 10.54 6.29
N ILE A 3 -11.22 10.72 5.51
CA ILE A 3 -10.61 12.02 5.25
C ILE A 3 -11.05 12.46 3.86
N SER A 4 -11.67 13.63 3.74
CA SER A 4 -12.00 14.25 2.46
C SER A 4 -11.04 15.41 2.19
N THR A 5 -10.40 15.40 1.02
CA THR A 5 -9.54 16.50 0.58
C THR A 5 -10.06 17.02 -0.76
N ARG A 6 -10.00 18.34 -0.96
CA ARG A 6 -10.38 18.99 -2.22
C ARG A 6 -9.18 19.75 -2.75
N SER A 7 -8.53 19.18 -3.75
CA SER A 7 -7.63 19.91 -4.65
C SER A 7 -8.46 20.46 -5.81
N SER A 8 -7.98 21.47 -6.54
CA SER A 8 -8.70 22.04 -7.70
C SER A 8 -9.16 20.99 -8.71
N ASP A 9 -8.45 19.85 -8.77
CA ASP A 9 -8.66 18.79 -9.78
C ASP A 9 -9.01 17.42 -9.19
N LEU A 10 -9.16 17.28 -7.86
CA LEU A 10 -9.40 16.00 -7.19
C LEU A 10 -10.44 16.12 -6.06
N ASP A 11 -11.54 15.38 -6.17
CA ASP A 11 -12.55 15.18 -5.13
C ASP A 11 -12.55 13.72 -4.69
N LEU A 12 -11.85 13.43 -3.60
CA LEU A 12 -11.54 12.07 -3.18
C LEU A 12 -12.11 11.75 -1.79
N ILE A 13 -12.48 10.48 -1.63
CA ILE A 13 -12.76 9.83 -0.36
C ILE A 13 -11.57 8.92 -0.04
N ILE A 14 -11.02 9.04 1.17
CA ILE A 14 -9.95 8.15 1.65
C ILE A 14 -10.50 7.22 2.72
N ASP A 15 -10.46 5.92 2.44
CA ASP A 15 -10.81 4.86 3.37
C ASP A 15 -9.57 4.26 4.01
N TYR A 16 -9.64 3.97 5.31
CA TYR A 16 -8.59 3.28 6.05
C TYR A 16 -8.96 1.81 6.28
N TYR A 17 -8.00 0.90 6.05
CA TYR A 17 -8.12 -0.51 6.35
C TYR A 17 -6.85 -1.06 7.02
N THR A 18 -7.00 -2.10 7.83
CA THR A 18 -5.91 -3.04 8.11
C THR A 18 -5.84 -4.08 6.98
N ALA A 19 -4.72 -4.78 6.81
CA ALA A 19 -4.65 -5.88 5.84
C ALA A 19 -5.73 -6.95 6.08
N ARG A 20 -6.07 -7.18 7.35
CA ARG A 20 -7.12 -8.11 7.77
C ARG A 20 -8.51 -7.68 7.31
N ASP A 21 -8.83 -6.39 7.45
CA ASP A 21 -10.16 -5.84 7.16
C ASP A 21 -10.32 -5.36 5.71
N LEU A 22 -9.25 -5.37 4.92
CA LEU A 22 -9.29 -5.00 3.51
C LEU A 22 -10.13 -6.04 2.72
N PRO A 23 -11.21 -5.62 2.04
CA PRO A 23 -12.02 -6.52 1.22
C PRO A 23 -11.21 -7.20 0.11
N ASP A 24 -11.51 -8.47 -0.17
CA ASP A 24 -10.78 -9.26 -1.17
C ASP A 24 -10.69 -8.60 -2.56
N PRO A 25 -11.75 -7.94 -3.08
CA PRO A 25 -11.63 -7.19 -4.34
C PRO A 25 -10.58 -6.07 -4.30
N LEU A 26 -10.39 -5.43 -3.14
CA LEU A 26 -9.36 -4.39 -2.98
C LEU A 26 -7.99 -5.00 -2.73
N LYS A 27 -7.88 -6.17 -2.08
CA LYS A 27 -6.61 -6.91 -1.98
C LYS A 27 -6.07 -7.25 -3.37
N GLU A 28 -6.92 -7.80 -4.24
CA GLU A 28 -6.52 -8.11 -5.61
C GLU A 28 -6.20 -6.83 -6.40
N TRP A 29 -7.05 -5.80 -6.32
CA TRP A 29 -6.79 -4.54 -7.02
C TRP A 29 -5.49 -3.86 -6.59
N THR A 30 -5.20 -3.82 -5.28
CA THR A 30 -3.95 -3.23 -4.77
C THR A 30 -2.73 -4.02 -5.24
N TYR A 31 -2.78 -5.36 -5.20
CA TYR A 31 -1.69 -6.20 -5.71
C TYR A 31 -1.46 -5.98 -7.21
N ASP A 32 -2.52 -5.99 -8.01
CA ASP A 32 -2.42 -5.81 -9.46
C ASP A 32 -1.80 -4.45 -9.80
N LEU A 33 -2.14 -3.39 -9.06
CA LEU A 33 -1.53 -2.06 -9.24
C LEU A 33 -0.05 -2.04 -8.85
N VAL A 34 0.35 -2.73 -7.77
CA VAL A 34 1.78 -2.88 -7.43
C VAL A 34 2.51 -3.62 -8.53
N LYS A 35 1.93 -4.73 -9.00
CA LYS A 35 2.53 -5.55 -10.06
C LYS A 35 2.66 -4.74 -11.35
N SER A 36 1.62 -4.03 -11.79
CA SER A 36 1.69 -3.21 -13.02
C SER A 36 2.80 -2.16 -12.94
N ASN A 37 2.97 -1.55 -11.77
CA ASN A 37 3.90 -0.43 -11.61
C ASN A 37 5.35 -0.92 -11.37
N MET A 38 5.53 -1.98 -10.59
CA MET A 38 6.84 -2.38 -10.07
C MET A 38 7.42 -3.65 -10.69
N TYR A 39 6.62 -4.49 -11.36
CA TYR A 39 7.09 -5.78 -11.90
C TYR A 39 8.36 -5.63 -12.75
N THR A 40 8.36 -4.69 -13.69
CA THR A 40 9.51 -4.47 -14.59
C THR A 40 10.76 -4.04 -13.83
N LEU A 41 10.63 -3.25 -12.76
CA LEU A 41 11.77 -2.82 -11.96
C LEU A 41 12.36 -4.00 -11.18
N TYR A 42 11.51 -4.78 -10.52
CA TYR A 42 11.92 -5.96 -9.75
C TYR A 42 12.51 -7.06 -10.64
N ALA A 43 11.87 -7.37 -11.77
CA ALA A 43 12.33 -8.38 -12.71
C ALA A 43 13.73 -8.09 -13.31
N ASN A 44 14.09 -6.80 -13.41
CA ASN A 44 15.41 -6.37 -13.87
C ASN A 44 16.41 -6.12 -12.72
N SER A 45 15.98 -6.25 -11.47
CA SER A 45 16.83 -6.13 -10.29
C SER A 45 17.48 -7.46 -9.91
N LYS A 46 18.40 -7.45 -8.94
CA LYS A 46 18.99 -8.68 -8.39
C LYS A 46 18.00 -9.50 -7.56
N ASP A 47 16.96 -8.85 -7.04
CA ASP A 47 16.00 -9.46 -6.11
C ASP A 47 14.90 -10.23 -6.86
N GLY A 48 14.65 -9.90 -8.13
CA GLY A 48 13.61 -10.53 -8.94
C GLY A 48 12.19 -10.19 -8.47
N TRP A 49 11.19 -10.83 -9.06
CA TRP A 49 9.78 -10.69 -8.66
C TRP A 49 9.21 -12.03 -8.23
N ASN A 50 8.74 -12.11 -6.98
CA ASN A 50 8.08 -13.27 -6.41
C ASN A 50 6.64 -12.92 -6.00
N GLU A 51 5.67 -13.50 -6.70
CA GLU A 51 4.24 -13.20 -6.47
C GLU A 51 3.77 -13.63 -5.09
N ALA A 52 4.18 -14.81 -4.63
CA ALA A 52 3.71 -15.37 -3.36
C ALA A 52 4.27 -14.58 -2.17
N GLU A 53 5.55 -14.24 -2.24
CA GLU A 53 6.22 -13.39 -1.26
C GLU A 53 5.60 -12.01 -1.22
N LYS A 54 5.41 -11.36 -2.38
CA LYS A 54 4.83 -10.01 -2.42
C LYS A 54 3.40 -9.97 -1.88
N ARG A 55 2.61 -11.00 -2.17
CA ARG A 55 1.26 -11.15 -1.60
C ARG A 55 1.30 -11.38 -0.09
N SER A 56 2.28 -12.14 0.40
CA SER A 56 2.50 -12.33 1.84
C SER A 56 2.85 -11.00 2.52
N ASP A 57 3.79 -10.22 1.96
CA ASP A 57 4.20 -8.92 2.51
C ASP A 57 3.03 -7.94 2.60
N MET A 58 2.24 -7.86 1.53
CA MET A 58 1.05 -7.02 1.50
C MET A 58 -0.01 -7.50 2.50
N GLY A 59 -0.12 -8.82 2.69
CA GLY A 59 -1.03 -9.44 3.65
C GLY A 59 -0.59 -9.40 5.12
N ASP A 60 0.59 -8.85 5.43
CA ASP A 60 1.14 -8.85 6.78
C ASP A 60 0.21 -8.14 7.80
N GLU A 61 0.15 -8.64 9.03
CA GLU A 61 -0.74 -8.10 10.06
C GLU A 61 -0.41 -6.64 10.43
N ALA A 62 0.83 -6.19 10.25
CA ALA A 62 1.25 -4.80 10.43
C ALA A 62 0.86 -3.89 9.26
N SER A 63 0.48 -4.45 8.11
CA SER A 63 0.10 -3.67 6.93
C SER A 63 -1.20 -2.89 7.14
N ARG A 64 -1.16 -1.62 6.77
CA ARG A 64 -2.27 -0.67 6.79
C ARG A 64 -2.42 -0.02 5.43
N TYR A 65 -3.65 0.29 5.06
CA TYR A 65 -4.00 0.81 3.76
C TYR A 65 -4.81 2.09 3.87
N LEU A 66 -4.45 3.09 3.06
CA LEU A 66 -5.30 4.23 2.73
C LEU A 66 -5.70 4.07 1.27
N ILE A 67 -6.98 3.80 0.99
CA ILE A 67 -7.51 3.65 -0.37
C ILE A 67 -8.16 4.98 -0.77
N ALA A 68 -7.69 5.57 -1.85
CA ALA A 68 -8.32 6.75 -2.45
C ALA A 68 -9.36 6.32 -3.48
N ARG A 69 -10.55 6.93 -3.40
CA ARG A 69 -11.67 6.73 -4.32
C ARG A 69 -12.18 8.05 -4.85
N ASP A 70 -12.64 8.06 -6.08
CA ASP A 70 -13.35 9.21 -6.63
C ASP A 70 -14.68 9.38 -5.88
N ARG A 71 -14.99 10.61 -5.45
CA ARG A 71 -16.24 10.89 -4.75
C ARG A 71 -17.47 10.74 -5.65
N ALA A 72 -17.33 11.00 -6.96
CA ALA A 72 -18.40 10.84 -7.94
C ALA A 72 -18.67 9.37 -8.29
N ASP A 73 -17.66 8.50 -8.15
CA ASP A 73 -17.77 7.05 -8.32
C ASP A 73 -17.00 6.29 -7.21
N PRO A 74 -17.61 6.13 -6.01
CA PRO A 74 -16.95 5.46 -4.89
C PRO A 74 -16.60 3.99 -5.15
N GLY A 75 -17.22 3.37 -6.15
CA GLY A 75 -16.89 2.00 -6.57
C GLY A 75 -15.49 1.89 -7.18
N ARG A 76 -14.93 3.01 -7.66
CA ARG A 76 -13.67 3.05 -8.39
C ARG A 76 -12.51 3.54 -7.51
N PRO A 77 -11.63 2.64 -7.03
CA PRO A 77 -10.38 3.06 -6.42
C PRO A 77 -9.45 3.70 -7.47
N VAL A 78 -8.73 4.74 -7.08
CA VAL A 78 -7.85 5.54 -7.97
C VAL A 78 -6.40 5.59 -7.50
N GLY A 79 -6.11 5.06 -6.32
CA GLY A 79 -4.76 4.97 -5.77
C GLY A 79 -4.80 4.45 -4.34
N PHE A 80 -3.64 4.06 -3.81
CA PHE A 80 -3.53 3.73 -2.41
C PHE A 80 -2.14 3.99 -1.83
N VAL A 81 -2.11 4.06 -0.50
CA VAL A 81 -0.88 4.00 0.29
C VAL A 81 -0.94 2.75 1.14
N MET A 82 0.11 1.95 1.10
CA MET A 82 0.34 0.89 2.09
C MET A 82 1.45 1.35 3.02
N PHE A 83 1.24 1.19 4.32
CA PHE A 83 2.25 1.52 5.31
C PHE A 83 2.23 0.54 6.47
N GLN A 84 3.37 0.46 7.16
CA GLN A 84 3.57 -0.41 8.31
C GLN A 84 4.27 0.38 9.41
N PHE A 85 3.86 0.16 10.66
CA PHE A 85 4.62 0.58 11.83
C PHE A 85 5.36 -0.63 12.36
N VAL A 86 6.67 -0.67 12.16
CA VAL A 86 7.52 -1.81 12.52
C VAL A 86 8.73 -1.34 13.29
N ARG A 87 9.44 -2.31 13.86
CA ARG A 87 10.68 -2.11 14.58
C ARG A 87 11.81 -2.66 13.75
N GLU A 88 12.87 -1.87 13.58
CA GLU A 88 14.03 -2.28 12.82
C GLU A 88 15.32 -2.15 13.62
N GLU A 89 16.24 -3.06 13.34
CA GLU A 89 17.58 -3.05 13.88
C GLU A 89 18.44 -2.04 13.12
N THR A 90 19.12 -1.16 13.86
CA THR A 90 20.11 -0.25 13.27
C THR A 90 21.43 -0.96 13.02
N MET A 91 22.13 -0.58 11.94
CA MET A 91 23.41 -1.20 11.54
C MET A 91 24.54 -1.07 12.56
N ASP A 92 24.48 -0.07 13.46
CA ASP A 92 25.65 0.33 14.26
C ASP A 92 25.60 -0.03 15.75
N ASP A 93 24.44 -0.23 16.40
CA ASP A 93 24.38 -0.28 17.87
C ASP A 93 23.43 -1.32 18.52
N GLU A 94 22.96 -2.36 17.81
CA GLU A 94 21.93 -3.30 18.31
C GLU A 94 20.69 -2.59 18.89
N MET A 95 20.47 -1.33 18.50
CA MET A 95 19.30 -0.57 18.89
C MET A 95 18.15 -0.88 17.93
N VAL A 96 16.99 -1.14 18.52
CA VAL A 96 15.74 -1.30 17.80
C VAL A 96 15.02 0.04 17.80
N VAL A 97 14.77 0.58 16.61
CA VAL A 97 14.06 1.86 16.42
C VAL A 97 12.68 1.62 15.82
N GLU A 98 11.71 2.45 16.21
CA GLU A 98 10.38 2.44 15.62
C GLU A 98 10.39 3.21 14.30
N VAL A 99 10.02 2.53 13.22
CA VAL A 99 10.03 3.08 11.86
C VAL A 99 8.65 2.97 11.21
N ALA A 100 8.42 3.83 10.23
CA ALA A 100 7.23 3.75 9.37
C ALA A 100 7.66 3.59 7.92
N TYR A 101 7.27 2.48 7.30
CA TYR A 101 7.43 2.26 5.86
C TYR A 101 6.24 2.80 5.11
N TRP A 102 6.48 3.56 4.04
CA TRP A 102 5.43 4.16 3.21
C TRP A 102 5.62 3.76 1.76
N TYR A 103 4.65 3.04 1.21
CA TYR A 103 4.60 2.68 -0.19
C TYR A 103 3.39 3.38 -0.83
N VAL A 104 3.66 4.24 -1.81
CA VAL A 104 2.64 5.03 -2.50
C VAL A 104 2.47 4.52 -3.92
N TYR A 105 1.24 4.14 -4.26
CA TYR A 105 0.88 3.64 -5.59
C TYR A 105 -0.31 4.41 -6.14
N ILE A 106 -0.12 5.00 -7.32
CA ILE A 106 -1.14 5.76 -8.06
C ILE A 106 -1.37 5.09 -9.41
N VAL A 107 -2.61 5.21 -9.92
CA VAL A 107 -3.01 4.75 -11.26
C VAL A 107 -2.54 5.73 -12.32
#